data_AF-A0A1I9WL71-F1
#
_entry.id   AF-A0A1I9WL71-F1
#
_cell.length_a   1.000
_cell.length_b   1.000
_cell.length_c   1.000
_cell.angle_alpha   90.00
_cell.angle_beta   90.00
_cell.angle_gamma   90.00
#
_symmetry.space_group_name_H-M   'P 1'
#
loop_
_entity.id
_entity.type
_entity.pdbx_description
1 polymer ?
#
loop_
_entity_poly.entity_id
_entity_poly.type
_entity_poly.pdbx_seq_one_letter_code
_entity_poly.pdbx_strand_id
1 'polypeptide(L)'
;MKFRTYLCAVGLLSITFVKAFLLPDPTTHKNWNLVNHDNCGIQNNHIEQRQLLISFVRDANIGEHPWVVSVYIQNPAVDHVINHTICMGAIITDRHVLSASSCFNKFGSQEVPYRSVRVRVGELDKGTNPDCSSDNHCAPKYNEYEIAKVTYHSGNGYAEDGMNIALLTTDRQMEFNDYVAPLCLEHGDLMETDYGGQLGIKLSGWGKNNDSNVEEKKLKQARVLVLTEEENTQVFNQLRGSFLRRANRESSFCVGQTGGESRHDTDIGGPFMMERAVGSDRARMYLVGILSFSTDRVNLPQHGVPDVYVKVKFFWPWILDQIDPDLLPTDLPHTS
;
A
#
# COMPACT_ATOMS: atom_id res chain seq x y z
N MET A 1 21.48 55.67 52.30
CA MET A 1 20.57 55.19 51.25
C MET A 1 21.41 54.69 50.08
N LYS A 2 21.51 53.36 49.90
CA LYS A 2 22.28 52.73 48.81
C LYS A 2 21.31 52.33 47.69
N PHE A 3 21.51 52.87 46.48
CA PHE A 3 20.82 52.41 45.28
C PHE A 3 21.40 51.04 44.86
N ARG A 4 20.54 50.02 44.75
CA ARG A 4 20.85 48.74 44.11
C ARG A 4 20.22 48.73 42.73
N THR A 5 21.05 48.79 41.70
CA THR A 5 20.66 48.55 40.32
C THR A 5 20.47 47.04 40.13
N TYR A 6 19.24 46.61 39.85
CA TYR A 6 18.96 45.24 39.42
C TYR A 6 19.06 45.17 37.90
N LEU A 7 20.11 44.50 37.41
CA LEU A 7 20.22 44.09 36.02
C LEU A 7 19.17 42.99 35.78
N CYS A 8 18.12 43.28 35.03
CA CYS A 8 17.21 42.26 34.52
C CYS A 8 17.94 41.48 33.41
N ALA A 9 18.38 40.26 33.71
CA ALA A 9 18.77 39.31 32.69
C ALA A 9 17.52 38.89 31.91
N VAL A 10 17.29 39.47 30.75
CA VAL A 10 16.32 38.98 29.78
C VAL A 10 16.89 37.69 29.20
N GLY A 11 16.49 36.56 29.78
CA GLY A 11 16.76 35.24 29.21
C GLY A 11 16.06 35.14 27.85
N LEU A 12 16.84 35.12 26.78
CA LEU A 12 16.42 34.65 25.46
C LEU A 12 16.00 33.17 25.61
N LEU A 13 14.71 32.95 25.87
CA LEU A 13 14.09 31.65 25.64
C LEU A 13 14.14 31.42 24.12
N SER A 14 15.15 30.64 23.72
CA SER A 14 15.32 30.13 22.37
C SER A 14 13.99 29.63 21.84
N ILE A 15 13.56 30.16 20.69
CA ILE A 15 12.40 29.71 19.90
C ILE A 15 12.75 28.37 19.21
N THR A 16 13.37 27.45 19.95
CA THR A 16 13.53 26.04 19.61
C THR A 16 12.63 25.20 20.53
N PHE A 17 11.42 25.68 20.80
CA PHE A 17 10.32 24.81 21.20
C PHE A 17 9.81 24.09 19.94
N VAL A 18 10.56 23.05 19.60
CA VAL A 18 10.06 21.74 19.15
C VAL A 18 8.65 21.80 18.55
N LYS A 19 8.55 22.06 17.25
CA LYS A 19 7.43 21.56 16.44
C LYS A 19 7.63 20.05 16.21
N ALA A 20 7.65 19.28 17.29
CA ALA A 20 7.20 17.90 17.21
C ALA A 20 5.70 18.00 17.49
N PHE A 21 4.91 18.19 16.43
CA PHE A 21 3.58 17.61 16.46
C PHE A 21 3.84 16.10 16.52
N LEU A 22 3.98 15.57 17.74
CA LEU A 22 3.89 14.14 17.96
C LEU A 22 2.48 13.79 17.47
N LEU A 23 2.38 13.27 16.25
CA LEU A 23 1.13 12.69 15.81
C LEU A 23 0.75 11.66 16.88
N PRO A 24 -0.51 11.67 17.35
CA PRO A 24 -0.94 10.70 18.35
C PRO A 24 -0.67 9.28 17.87
N ASP A 25 -0.41 8.37 18.80
CA ASP A 25 -0.24 6.96 18.48
C ASP A 25 -1.52 6.44 17.79
N PRO A 26 -1.45 5.79 16.61
CA PRO A 26 -2.60 5.24 15.91
C PRO A 26 -3.50 4.37 16.79
N THR A 27 -2.92 3.70 17.80
CA THR A 27 -3.64 2.82 18.73
C THR A 27 -4.66 3.55 19.61
N THR A 28 -4.55 4.87 19.72
CA THR A 28 -5.48 5.71 20.48
C THR A 28 -6.71 6.14 19.68
N HIS A 29 -6.73 5.89 18.37
CA HIS A 29 -7.83 6.28 17.51
C HIS A 29 -9.07 5.40 17.73
N LYS A 30 -10.26 6.00 17.69
CA LYS A 30 -11.55 5.29 17.94
C LYS A 30 -11.79 4.06 17.05
N ASN A 31 -11.23 4.08 15.84
CA ASN A 31 -11.39 3.02 14.83
C ASN A 31 -10.18 2.06 14.77
N TRP A 32 -9.23 2.17 15.71
CA TRP A 32 -8.05 1.31 15.73
C TRP A 32 -8.40 -0.18 15.84
N ASN A 33 -9.44 -0.51 16.60
CA ASN A 33 -9.92 -1.88 16.79
C ASN A 33 -10.49 -2.54 15.52
N LEU A 34 -10.70 -1.77 14.45
CA LEU A 34 -11.19 -2.27 13.16
C LEU A 34 -10.05 -2.70 12.23
N VAL A 35 -8.84 -2.19 12.47
CA VAL A 35 -7.60 -2.59 11.80
C VAL A 35 -6.78 -3.47 12.74
N ASN A 36 -5.67 -4.02 12.24
CA ASN A 36 -4.71 -4.78 13.05
C ASN A 36 -5.34 -5.90 13.90
N HIS A 37 -6.38 -6.54 13.37
CA HIS A 37 -7.02 -7.69 14.01
C HIS A 37 -6.00 -8.81 14.27
N ASP A 38 -6.30 -9.73 15.18
CA ASP A 38 -5.36 -10.78 15.61
C ASP A 38 -4.80 -11.63 14.46
N ASN A 39 -5.52 -11.74 13.35
CA ASN A 39 -5.11 -12.46 12.14
C ASN A 39 -4.40 -11.59 11.08
N CYS A 40 -4.15 -10.30 11.34
CA CYS A 40 -3.45 -9.44 10.39
C CYS A 40 -2.01 -9.91 10.16
N GLY A 41 -1.54 -9.77 8.92
CA GLY A 41 -0.14 -9.99 8.56
C GLY A 41 0.38 -11.41 8.82
N ILE A 42 -0.51 -12.38 9.05
CA ILE A 42 -0.12 -13.78 9.24
C ILE A 42 0.04 -14.43 7.87
N GLN A 43 1.26 -14.85 7.53
CA GLN A 43 1.48 -15.73 6.39
C GLN A 43 1.21 -17.17 6.82
N ASN A 44 0.10 -17.73 6.33
CA ASN A 44 -0.22 -19.14 6.52
C ASN A 44 0.57 -19.97 5.53
N ASN A 45 1.83 -20.26 5.84
CA ASN A 45 2.55 -21.34 5.19
C ASN A 45 3.67 -21.90 6.06
N HIS A 46 3.61 -23.22 6.24
CA HIS A 46 4.67 -24.09 6.79
C HIS A 46 5.88 -24.21 5.84
N ILE A 47 6.06 -23.29 4.90
CA ILE A 47 7.20 -23.33 3.98
C ILE A 47 8.45 -23.11 4.82
N GLU A 48 9.26 -24.15 4.91
CA GLU A 48 10.59 -24.08 5.50
C GLU A 48 11.29 -22.84 4.95
N GLN A 49 11.65 -21.93 5.84
CA GLN A 49 12.39 -20.69 5.57
C GLN A 49 13.73 -20.91 4.82
N ARG A 50 14.06 -22.15 4.44
CA ARG A 50 15.25 -22.54 3.68
C ARG A 50 15.18 -22.23 2.18
N GLN A 51 14.00 -22.06 1.58
CA GLN A 51 13.89 -21.74 0.14
C GLN A 51 13.80 -20.23 -0.17
N LEU A 52 13.57 -19.40 0.86
CA LEU A 52 13.50 -17.93 0.78
C LEU A 52 14.86 -17.23 0.55
N LEU A 53 15.96 -17.99 0.55
CA LEU A 53 17.32 -17.47 0.55
C LEU A 53 18.02 -17.49 -0.83
N ILE A 54 17.41 -18.10 -1.86
CA ILE A 54 18.13 -18.38 -3.12
C ILE A 54 17.69 -17.46 -4.28
N SER A 55 16.41 -17.03 -4.32
CA SER A 55 15.92 -16.18 -5.41
C SER A 55 15.34 -14.87 -4.89
N PHE A 56 15.88 -13.75 -5.39
CA PHE A 56 15.34 -12.41 -5.11
C PHE A 56 13.95 -12.21 -5.72
N VAL A 57 13.59 -12.98 -6.77
CA VAL A 57 12.30 -12.93 -7.44
C VAL A 57 11.76 -14.34 -7.65
N ARG A 58 10.47 -14.57 -7.34
CA ARG A 58 9.82 -15.87 -7.58
C ARG A 58 8.30 -15.74 -7.66
N ASP A 59 7.67 -16.78 -8.19
CA ASP A 59 6.23 -16.95 -8.05
C ASP A 59 5.84 -17.05 -6.55
N ALA A 60 4.73 -16.42 -6.22
CA ALA A 60 4.09 -16.60 -4.92
C ALA A 60 3.47 -18.00 -4.82
N ASN A 61 3.48 -18.54 -3.61
CA ASN A 61 2.78 -19.78 -3.30
C ASN A 61 1.32 -19.50 -2.96
N ILE A 62 0.51 -20.55 -3.05
CA ILE A 62 -0.88 -20.52 -2.62
C ILE A 62 -0.99 -20.08 -1.15
N GLY A 63 -1.86 -19.12 -0.85
CA GLY A 63 -2.06 -18.58 0.50
C GLY A 63 -0.92 -17.72 1.06
N GLU A 64 0.11 -17.40 0.27
CA GLU A 64 1.29 -16.70 0.79
C GLU A 64 1.07 -15.20 1.04
N HIS A 65 0.17 -14.57 0.27
CA HIS A 65 -0.18 -13.16 0.37
C HIS A 65 -1.72 -12.99 0.39
N PRO A 66 -2.41 -13.44 1.44
CA PRO A 66 -3.88 -13.47 1.49
C PRO A 66 -4.54 -12.09 1.50
N TRP A 67 -3.75 -11.03 1.61
CA TRP A 67 -4.17 -9.62 1.67
C TRP A 67 -4.11 -8.88 0.34
N VAL A 68 -3.40 -9.41 -0.67
CA VAL A 68 -3.30 -8.70 -1.95
C VAL A 68 -4.57 -8.96 -2.77
N VAL A 69 -5.03 -7.93 -3.46
CA VAL A 69 -6.23 -8.01 -4.29
C VAL A 69 -5.96 -7.45 -5.67
N SER A 70 -6.71 -7.92 -6.66
CA SER A 70 -6.75 -7.30 -8.00
C SER A 70 -7.96 -6.37 -8.09
N VAL A 71 -7.73 -5.12 -8.49
CA VAL A 71 -8.75 -4.07 -8.60
C VAL A 71 -9.04 -3.83 -10.07
N TYR A 72 -10.24 -4.18 -10.51
CA TYR A 72 -10.71 -4.00 -11.89
C TYR A 72 -11.57 -2.74 -11.97
N ILE A 73 -11.20 -1.82 -12.85
CA ILE A 73 -11.80 -0.48 -12.93
C ILE A 73 -12.28 -0.20 -14.35
N GLN A 74 -13.58 0.05 -14.50
CA GLN A 74 -14.24 0.34 -15.75
C GLN A 74 -15.08 1.61 -15.63
N ASN A 75 -14.88 2.55 -16.55
CA ASN A 75 -15.72 3.74 -16.72
C ASN A 75 -16.53 3.59 -18.03
N PRO A 76 -17.79 3.15 -17.97
CA PRO A 76 -18.63 2.97 -19.16
C PRO A 76 -18.82 4.24 -20.00
N ALA A 77 -18.64 5.42 -19.42
CA ALA A 77 -18.78 6.70 -20.13
C ALA A 77 -17.56 7.04 -21.02
N VAL A 78 -16.40 6.43 -20.75
CA VAL A 78 -15.13 6.70 -21.43
C VAL A 78 -14.62 5.47 -22.18
N ASP A 79 -14.88 4.27 -21.65
CA ASP A 79 -14.39 3.02 -22.21
C ASP A 79 -15.25 2.58 -23.41
N HIS A 80 -14.85 2.98 -24.62
CA HIS A 80 -15.52 2.60 -25.88
C HIS A 80 -15.34 1.11 -26.28
N VAL A 81 -14.53 0.36 -25.52
CA VAL A 81 -14.28 -1.09 -25.58
C VAL A 81 -14.21 -1.60 -24.13
N ILE A 82 -14.37 -2.90 -23.86
CA ILE A 82 -14.10 -3.49 -22.53
C ILE A 82 -12.60 -3.35 -22.21
N ASN A 83 -12.15 -2.15 -21.86
CA ASN A 83 -10.81 -1.85 -21.43
C ASN A 83 -10.85 -1.50 -19.93
N HIS A 84 -10.66 -2.50 -19.10
CA HIS A 84 -10.52 -2.28 -17.67
C HIS A 84 -9.09 -1.81 -17.36
N THR A 85 -8.96 -0.82 -16.48
CA THR A 85 -7.69 -0.59 -15.78
C THR A 85 -7.61 -1.64 -14.68
N ILE A 86 -6.49 -2.35 -14.59
CA ILE A 86 -6.21 -3.24 -13.47
C ILE A 86 -5.15 -2.56 -12.61
N CYS A 87 -5.41 -2.56 -11.30
CA CYS A 87 -4.45 -2.23 -10.27
C CYS A 87 -4.38 -3.36 -9.24
N MET A 88 -3.50 -3.21 -8.26
CA MET A 88 -3.49 -3.99 -7.04
C MET A 88 -4.06 -3.19 -5.85
N GLY A 89 -4.31 -3.88 -4.76
CA GLY A 89 -4.64 -3.28 -3.48
C GLY A 89 -4.27 -4.20 -2.32
N ALA A 90 -4.48 -3.69 -1.11
CA ALA A 90 -4.19 -4.37 0.15
C ALA A 90 -5.38 -4.33 1.10
N ILE A 91 -5.86 -5.50 1.54
CA ILE A 91 -6.89 -5.62 2.57
C ILE A 91 -6.34 -5.11 3.90
N ILE A 92 -7.05 -4.20 4.56
CA ILE A 92 -6.68 -3.67 5.89
C ILE A 92 -7.77 -3.90 6.95
N THR A 93 -9.00 -4.18 6.52
CA THR A 93 -10.14 -4.61 7.37
C THR A 93 -11.02 -5.57 6.56
N ASP A 94 -12.09 -6.10 7.14
CA ASP A 94 -13.08 -6.92 6.43
C ASP A 94 -13.88 -6.14 5.36
N ARG A 95 -13.79 -4.82 5.30
CA ARG A 95 -14.51 -3.98 4.32
C ARG A 95 -13.66 -2.99 3.54
N HIS A 96 -12.37 -2.91 3.86
CA HIS A 96 -11.53 -1.83 3.36
C HIS A 96 -10.26 -2.35 2.70
N VAL A 97 -10.00 -1.81 1.51
CA VAL A 97 -8.80 -2.06 0.72
C VAL A 97 -8.09 -0.73 0.46
N LEU A 98 -6.79 -0.67 0.72
CA LEU A 98 -5.95 0.44 0.26
C LEU A 98 -5.45 0.17 -1.16
N SER A 99 -5.45 1.22 -1.98
CA SER A 99 -4.89 1.20 -3.34
C SER A 99 -4.37 2.61 -3.69
N ALA A 100 -3.91 2.81 -4.92
CA ALA A 100 -3.45 4.10 -5.39
C ALA A 100 -4.63 4.91 -5.96
N SER A 101 -4.69 6.21 -5.66
CA SER A 101 -5.72 7.09 -6.25
C SER A 101 -5.62 7.18 -7.77
N SER A 102 -4.41 7.13 -8.33
CA SER A 102 -4.15 7.23 -9.77
C SER A 102 -4.75 6.09 -10.59
N CYS A 103 -5.09 4.96 -9.96
CA CYS A 103 -5.84 3.87 -10.58
C CYS A 103 -7.21 4.33 -11.11
N PHE A 104 -7.77 5.37 -10.51
CA PHE A 104 -9.11 5.89 -10.81
C PHE A 104 -9.08 7.12 -11.70
N ASN A 105 -7.92 7.52 -12.24
CA ASN A 105 -7.76 8.77 -13.04
C ASN A 105 -8.76 8.90 -14.20
N LYS A 106 -9.27 7.80 -14.74
CA LYS A 106 -10.31 7.81 -15.79
C LYS A 106 -11.66 8.40 -15.35
N PHE A 107 -11.89 8.58 -14.05
CA PHE A 107 -13.06 9.31 -13.53
C PHE A 107 -12.77 10.80 -13.29
N GLY A 108 -11.50 11.22 -13.30
CA GLY A 108 -11.11 12.59 -12.94
C GLY A 108 -11.71 12.98 -11.59
N SER A 109 -12.35 14.15 -11.50
CA SER A 109 -13.01 14.61 -10.28
C SER A 109 -14.43 14.08 -10.07
N GLN A 110 -14.92 13.19 -10.95
CA GLN A 110 -16.28 12.63 -10.83
C GLN A 110 -16.30 11.53 -9.76
N GLU A 111 -17.48 11.34 -9.16
CA GLU A 111 -17.74 10.20 -8.30
C GLU A 111 -17.61 8.91 -9.10
N VAL A 112 -17.00 7.88 -8.49
CA VAL A 112 -16.86 6.57 -9.10
C VAL A 112 -18.21 5.84 -8.99
N PRO A 113 -18.89 5.53 -10.10
CA PRO A 113 -20.21 4.89 -10.03
C PRO A 113 -20.15 3.50 -9.40
N TYR A 114 -21.26 3.08 -8.79
CA TYR A 114 -21.39 1.70 -8.33
C TYR A 114 -21.22 0.72 -9.50
N ARG A 115 -20.60 -0.45 -9.25
CA ARG A 115 -20.20 -1.47 -10.26
C ARG A 115 -19.16 -1.03 -11.29
N SER A 116 -18.61 0.18 -11.19
CA SER A 116 -17.44 0.57 -11.98
C SER A 116 -16.15 -0.04 -11.46
N VAL A 117 -16.14 -0.58 -10.24
CA VAL A 117 -14.94 -1.14 -9.60
C VAL A 117 -15.29 -2.46 -8.94
N ARG A 118 -14.53 -3.50 -9.31
CA ARG A 118 -14.57 -4.82 -8.67
C ARG A 118 -13.24 -5.14 -8.03
N VAL A 119 -13.27 -5.58 -6.78
CA VAL A 119 -12.11 -6.11 -6.06
C VAL A 119 -12.19 -7.62 -6.03
N ARG A 120 -11.16 -8.29 -6.55
CA ARG A 120 -11.00 -9.75 -6.51
C ARG A 120 -10.00 -10.13 -5.42
N VAL A 121 -10.44 -10.97 -4.48
CA VAL A 121 -9.65 -11.49 -3.35
C VAL A 121 -9.38 -12.99 -3.50
N GLY A 122 -8.28 -13.48 -2.94
CA GLY A 122 -7.91 -14.90 -2.99
C GLY A 122 -7.48 -15.38 -4.38
N GLU A 123 -7.05 -14.46 -5.25
CA GLU A 123 -6.47 -14.75 -6.57
C GLU A 123 -4.98 -15.06 -6.43
N LEU A 124 -4.46 -16.07 -7.14
CA LEU A 124 -3.03 -16.32 -7.28
C LEU A 124 -2.62 -16.36 -8.75
N ASP A 125 -3.32 -17.14 -9.57
CA ASP A 125 -3.02 -17.32 -11.00
C ASP A 125 -4.28 -17.14 -11.85
N LYS A 126 -4.30 -16.08 -12.67
CA LYS A 126 -5.43 -15.77 -13.57
C LYS A 126 -5.72 -16.86 -14.62
N GLY A 127 -4.84 -17.86 -14.76
CA GLY A 127 -5.04 -19.03 -15.60
C GLY A 127 -5.85 -20.16 -14.95
N THR A 128 -6.01 -20.17 -13.62
CA THR A 128 -6.64 -21.26 -12.86
C THR A 128 -7.63 -20.74 -11.83
N ASN A 129 -8.70 -21.49 -11.56
CA ASN A 129 -9.65 -21.20 -10.48
C ASN A 129 -10.53 -22.44 -10.18
N PRO A 130 -10.37 -23.11 -9.03
CA PRO A 130 -9.48 -22.77 -7.92
C PRO A 130 -8.01 -22.95 -8.26
N ASP A 131 -7.15 -22.26 -7.51
CA ASP A 131 -5.70 -22.48 -7.52
C ASP A 131 -5.34 -23.67 -6.63
N CYS A 132 -4.37 -24.48 -7.08
CA CYS A 132 -3.93 -25.67 -6.35
C CYS A 132 -2.39 -25.75 -6.33
N SER A 133 -1.82 -26.21 -5.22
CA SER A 133 -0.41 -26.58 -5.12
C SER A 133 -0.12 -27.93 -5.78
N SER A 134 1.16 -28.26 -5.92
CA SER A 134 1.64 -29.49 -6.56
C SER A 134 1.22 -30.78 -5.85
N ASP A 135 0.85 -30.71 -4.57
CA ASP A 135 0.34 -31.81 -3.76
C ASP A 135 -1.21 -31.91 -3.75
N ASN A 136 -1.88 -31.22 -4.68
CA ASN A 136 -3.35 -31.15 -4.82
C ASN A 136 -4.10 -30.51 -3.64
N HIS A 137 -3.42 -29.72 -2.81
CA HIS A 137 -4.12 -28.84 -1.87
C HIS A 137 -4.61 -27.58 -2.61
N CYS A 138 -5.92 -27.35 -2.62
CA CYS A 138 -6.54 -26.26 -3.38
C CYS A 138 -7.15 -25.20 -2.45
N ALA A 139 -6.98 -23.95 -2.83
CA ALA A 139 -7.70 -22.83 -2.21
C ALA A 139 -9.20 -22.87 -2.62
N PRO A 140 -10.08 -22.23 -1.85
CA PRO A 140 -11.38 -21.81 -2.34
C PRO A 140 -11.23 -20.97 -3.62
N LYS A 141 -12.29 -20.90 -4.42
CA LYS A 141 -12.32 -19.98 -5.55
C LYS A 141 -12.18 -18.54 -5.07
N TYR A 142 -11.56 -17.69 -5.89
CA TYR A 142 -11.55 -16.25 -5.62
C TYR A 142 -12.98 -15.72 -5.45
N ASN A 143 -13.11 -14.63 -4.68
CA ASN A 143 -14.36 -13.91 -4.53
C ASN A 143 -14.22 -12.50 -5.10
N GLU A 144 -15.31 -11.96 -5.63
CA GLU A 144 -15.38 -10.58 -6.14
C GLU A 144 -16.35 -9.74 -5.33
N TYR A 145 -15.94 -8.51 -5.02
CA TYR A 145 -16.70 -7.53 -4.25
C TYR A 145 -16.86 -6.27 -5.07
N GLU A 146 -18.07 -5.72 -5.09
CA GLU A 146 -18.30 -4.41 -5.70
C GLU A 146 -17.82 -3.34 -4.72
N ILE A 147 -17.38 -2.20 -5.25
CA ILE A 147 -16.98 -1.07 -4.41
C ILE A 147 -18.13 -0.09 -4.28
N ALA A 148 -18.54 0.10 -3.03
CA ALA A 148 -19.59 1.03 -2.65
C ALA A 148 -19.10 2.47 -2.60
N LYS A 149 -17.83 2.67 -2.23
CA LYS A 149 -17.22 3.99 -2.12
C LYS A 149 -15.73 3.95 -2.43
N VAL A 150 -15.27 4.91 -3.22
CA VAL A 150 -13.84 5.21 -3.41
C VAL A 150 -13.56 6.56 -2.76
N THR A 151 -12.66 6.57 -1.78
CA THR A 151 -12.26 7.80 -1.07
C THR A 151 -10.80 8.12 -1.35
N TYR A 152 -10.53 9.32 -1.85
CA TYR A 152 -9.18 9.81 -2.12
C TYR A 152 -8.69 10.68 -0.96
N HIS A 153 -7.39 10.60 -0.62
CA HIS A 153 -6.81 11.50 0.40
C HIS A 153 -6.79 12.96 -0.06
N SER A 154 -6.25 13.22 -1.27
CA SER A 154 -6.09 14.58 -1.81
C SER A 154 -6.68 14.74 -3.21
N GLY A 155 -7.72 13.96 -3.52
CA GLY A 155 -8.36 13.89 -4.84
C GLY A 155 -7.71 12.89 -5.79
N ASN A 156 -8.27 12.81 -7.00
CA ASN A 156 -7.92 11.84 -8.04
C ASN A 156 -7.07 12.49 -9.13
N GLY A 157 -5.79 12.74 -8.81
CA GLY A 157 -4.82 13.36 -9.71
C GLY A 157 -3.75 12.38 -10.19
N TYR A 158 -2.79 12.89 -10.96
CA TYR A 158 -1.66 12.08 -11.40
C TYR A 158 -0.85 11.49 -10.22
N ALA A 159 -0.13 10.40 -10.45
CA ALA A 159 0.65 9.77 -9.39
C ALA A 159 1.84 10.66 -8.96
N GLU A 160 2.48 11.33 -9.92
CA GLU A 160 3.61 12.26 -9.76
C GLU A 160 3.20 13.62 -9.21
N ASP A 161 1.92 13.76 -8.92
CA ASP A 161 1.33 14.88 -8.24
C ASP A 161 1.39 14.67 -6.71
N GLY A 162 1.76 13.47 -6.24
CA GLY A 162 1.97 13.15 -4.83
C GLY A 162 0.70 12.73 -4.08
N MET A 163 0.87 12.21 -2.85
CA MET A 163 -0.23 11.76 -1.97
C MET A 163 -1.19 10.75 -2.63
N ASN A 164 -0.63 9.85 -3.43
CA ASN A 164 -1.35 8.91 -4.28
C ASN A 164 -1.90 7.70 -3.50
N ILE A 165 -2.95 7.91 -2.70
CA ILE A 165 -3.60 6.86 -1.91
C ILE A 165 -5.13 6.99 -1.95
N ALA A 166 -5.79 5.84 -2.06
CA ALA A 166 -7.22 5.70 -2.03
C ALA A 166 -7.65 4.55 -1.11
N LEU A 167 -8.81 4.73 -0.47
CA LEU A 167 -9.50 3.73 0.34
C LEU A 167 -10.74 3.27 -0.42
N LEU A 168 -10.83 1.97 -0.65
CA LEU A 168 -11.98 1.33 -1.28
C LEU A 168 -12.80 0.65 -0.20
N THR A 169 -14.09 0.95 -0.16
CA THR A 169 -15.04 0.32 0.77
C THR A 169 -15.92 -0.65 -0.02
N THR A 170 -15.86 -1.94 0.33
CA THR A 170 -16.64 -2.98 -0.33
C THR A 170 -18.13 -2.88 0.03
N ASP A 171 -18.98 -3.35 -0.87
CA ASP A 171 -20.45 -3.42 -0.70
C ASP A 171 -20.90 -4.33 0.47
N ARG A 172 -20.05 -5.29 0.84
CA ARG A 172 -20.26 -6.23 1.94
C ARG A 172 -18.93 -6.65 2.58
N GLN A 173 -19.00 -7.32 3.73
CA GLN A 173 -17.82 -7.87 4.40
C GLN A 173 -17.16 -8.97 3.56
N MET A 174 -15.83 -8.93 3.50
CA MET A 174 -14.98 -9.98 3.00
C MET A 174 -14.88 -11.11 4.03
N GLU A 175 -15.13 -12.34 3.58
CA GLU A 175 -15.01 -13.52 4.43
C GLU A 175 -13.55 -13.93 4.58
N PHE A 176 -12.98 -13.69 5.78
CA PHE A 176 -11.60 -14.06 6.05
C PHE A 176 -11.41 -15.57 6.20
N ASN A 177 -10.31 -16.06 5.62
CA ASN A 177 -9.84 -17.44 5.64
C ASN A 177 -8.32 -17.47 5.37
N ASP A 178 -7.73 -18.66 5.18
CA ASP A 178 -6.29 -18.81 4.96
C ASP A 178 -5.75 -18.13 3.69
N TYR A 179 -6.64 -17.74 2.76
CA TYR A 179 -6.32 -17.14 1.47
C TYR A 179 -6.87 -15.71 1.32
N VAL A 180 -7.63 -15.23 2.32
CA VAL A 180 -8.21 -13.88 2.36
C VAL A 180 -8.08 -13.35 3.80
N ALA A 181 -7.16 -12.42 4.03
CA ALA A 181 -6.87 -11.88 5.37
C ALA A 181 -6.25 -10.48 5.28
N PRO A 182 -6.30 -9.66 6.34
CA PRO A 182 -5.78 -8.29 6.28
C PRO A 182 -4.26 -8.23 6.51
N LEU A 183 -3.60 -7.17 6.01
CA LEU A 183 -2.26 -6.78 6.45
C LEU A 183 -2.33 -6.00 7.77
N CYS A 184 -1.26 -6.07 8.57
CA CYS A 184 -1.12 -5.16 9.70
C CYS A 184 -0.68 -3.77 9.24
N LEU A 185 -1.16 -2.73 9.90
CA LEU A 185 -0.66 -1.37 9.79
C LEU A 185 0.40 -1.11 10.85
N GLU A 186 1.38 -0.27 10.55
CA GLU A 186 2.45 0.09 11.48
C GLU A 186 1.90 0.80 12.73
N HIS A 187 2.42 0.46 13.90
CA HIS A 187 2.09 1.10 15.19
C HIS A 187 3.24 0.94 16.19
N GLY A 188 3.14 1.65 17.33
CA GLY A 188 4.19 1.65 18.36
C GLY A 188 5.54 2.04 17.78
N ASP A 189 6.58 1.27 18.11
CA ASP A 189 7.96 1.54 17.67
C ASP A 189 8.13 1.51 16.14
N LEU A 190 7.22 0.89 15.39
CA LEU A 190 7.27 0.88 13.92
C LEU A 190 6.96 2.26 13.32
N MET A 191 6.22 3.13 14.03
CA MET A 191 5.91 4.47 13.56
C MET A 191 7.18 5.30 13.33
N GLU A 192 8.18 5.10 14.18
CA GLU A 192 9.47 5.80 14.13
C GLU A 192 10.56 5.02 13.39
N THR A 193 10.26 3.81 12.91
CA THR A 193 11.26 2.97 12.26
C THR A 193 11.59 3.49 10.85
N ASP A 194 12.88 3.62 10.56
CA ASP A 194 13.41 3.81 9.21
C ASP A 194 13.85 2.46 8.63
N TYR A 195 13.39 2.17 7.42
CA TYR A 195 13.70 0.94 6.69
C TYR A 195 14.81 1.11 5.66
N GLY A 196 15.40 2.29 5.52
CA GLY A 196 16.52 2.54 4.60
C GLY A 196 17.62 1.48 4.71
N GLY A 197 18.00 0.90 3.56
CA GLY A 197 19.00 -0.17 3.47
C GLY A 197 18.49 -1.57 3.83
N GLN A 198 17.21 -1.74 4.15
CA GLN A 198 16.62 -3.05 4.47
C GLN A 198 15.87 -3.62 3.26
N LEU A 199 15.81 -4.96 3.20
CA LEU A 199 15.00 -5.66 2.20
C LEU A 199 13.56 -5.81 2.68
N GLY A 200 12.62 -5.48 1.81
CA GLY A 200 11.19 -5.77 1.97
C GLY A 200 10.63 -6.57 0.81
N ILE A 201 9.33 -6.83 0.83
CA ILE A 201 8.64 -7.60 -0.19
C ILE A 201 7.76 -6.67 -1.04
N LYS A 202 8.05 -6.65 -2.34
CA LYS A 202 7.18 -6.10 -3.40
C LYS A 202 6.43 -7.25 -4.07
N LEU A 203 5.18 -7.01 -4.44
CA LEU A 203 4.41 -7.91 -5.29
C LEU A 203 4.33 -7.40 -6.73
N SER A 204 4.19 -8.33 -7.67
CA SER A 204 4.07 -8.01 -9.09
C SER A 204 3.34 -9.09 -9.87
N GLY A 205 2.80 -8.75 -11.04
CA GLY A 205 2.20 -9.69 -11.99
C GLY A 205 0.79 -9.30 -12.40
N TRP A 206 -0.01 -10.30 -12.79
CA TRP A 206 -1.41 -10.13 -13.20
C TRP A 206 -1.63 -9.23 -14.41
N GLY A 207 -0.62 -9.10 -15.26
CA GLY A 207 -0.69 -8.29 -16.45
C GLY A 207 0.54 -8.46 -17.33
N LYS A 208 0.67 -7.54 -18.28
CA LYS A 208 1.76 -7.54 -19.23
C LYS A 208 3.00 -6.89 -18.62
N ASN A 209 4.12 -7.61 -18.63
CA ASN A 209 5.40 -7.07 -18.22
C ASN A 209 5.82 -5.95 -19.18
N ASN A 210 6.06 -4.75 -18.64
CA ASN A 210 6.35 -3.54 -19.39
C ASN A 210 7.69 -3.64 -20.15
N ASP A 211 8.65 -4.39 -19.62
CA ASP A 211 9.99 -4.52 -20.19
C ASP A 211 10.06 -5.62 -21.27
N SER A 212 9.38 -6.76 -21.04
CA SER A 212 9.45 -7.93 -21.94
C SER A 212 8.24 -8.12 -22.85
N ASN A 213 7.14 -7.40 -22.60
CA ASN A 213 5.83 -7.59 -23.24
C ASN A 213 5.21 -8.99 -23.02
N VAL A 214 5.72 -9.79 -22.09
CA VAL A 214 5.17 -11.11 -21.74
C VAL A 214 3.99 -10.95 -20.78
N GLU A 215 2.91 -11.69 -21.01
CA GLU A 215 1.76 -11.74 -20.09
C GLU A 215 2.09 -12.63 -18.88
N GLU A 216 2.06 -12.06 -17.69
CA GLU A 216 2.28 -12.77 -16.43
C GLU A 216 0.95 -12.96 -15.69
N LYS A 217 0.46 -14.20 -15.67
CA LYS A 217 -0.84 -14.53 -15.06
C LYS A 217 -0.76 -14.80 -13.56
N LYS A 218 0.41 -15.19 -13.06
CA LYS A 218 0.61 -15.59 -11.68
C LYS A 218 1.26 -14.47 -10.88
N LEU A 219 0.82 -14.34 -9.62
CA LEU A 219 1.42 -13.41 -8.67
C LEU A 219 2.87 -13.80 -8.39
N LYS A 220 3.75 -12.80 -8.40
CA LYS A 220 5.15 -12.90 -8.03
C LYS A 220 5.45 -12.03 -6.83
N GLN A 221 6.49 -12.41 -6.11
CA GLN A 221 7.10 -11.57 -5.10
C GLN A 221 8.57 -11.32 -5.43
N ALA A 222 9.04 -10.16 -5.02
CA ALA A 222 10.44 -9.77 -5.09
C ALA A 222 10.91 -9.21 -3.74
N ARG A 223 12.10 -9.61 -3.32
CA ARG A 223 12.81 -9.01 -2.20
C ARG A 223 13.60 -7.81 -2.70
N VAL A 224 13.21 -6.61 -2.33
CA VAL A 224 13.73 -5.38 -2.91
C VAL A 224 14.22 -4.42 -1.83
N LEU A 225 15.18 -3.56 -2.16
CA LEU A 225 15.86 -2.70 -1.18
C LEU A 225 15.08 -1.40 -0.97
N VAL A 226 14.76 -1.06 0.27
CA VAL A 226 14.30 0.30 0.60
C VAL A 226 15.49 1.24 0.49
N LEU A 227 15.37 2.27 -0.36
CA LEU A 227 16.44 3.25 -0.54
C LEU A 227 16.62 4.10 0.73
N THR A 228 17.86 4.50 1.00
CA THR A 228 18.21 5.41 2.09
C THR A 228 17.65 6.81 1.86
N GLU A 229 17.63 7.67 2.88
CA GLU A 229 17.17 9.07 2.73
C GLU A 229 17.98 9.84 1.67
N GLU A 230 19.28 9.61 1.59
CA GLU A 230 20.15 10.23 0.59
C GLU A 230 19.75 9.81 -0.83
N GLU A 231 19.56 8.52 -1.06
CA GLU A 231 19.16 7.97 -2.36
C GLU A 231 17.74 8.43 -2.75
N ASN A 232 16.80 8.46 -1.80
CA ASN A 232 15.48 9.04 -2.01
C ASN A 232 15.56 10.50 -2.47
N THR A 233 16.42 11.29 -1.83
CA THR A 233 16.63 12.70 -2.19
C THR A 233 17.17 12.82 -3.62
N GLN A 234 18.10 11.95 -4.02
CA GLN A 234 18.62 11.90 -5.39
C GLN A 234 17.52 11.59 -6.40
N VAL A 235 16.62 10.64 -6.08
CA VAL A 235 15.48 10.30 -6.95
C VAL A 235 14.52 11.48 -7.04
N PHE A 236 14.07 12.02 -5.90
CA PHE A 236 13.06 13.08 -5.85
C PHE A 236 13.49 14.36 -6.56
N ASN A 237 14.78 14.74 -6.47
CA ASN A 237 15.32 15.90 -7.17
C ASN A 237 15.30 15.76 -8.71
N GLN A 238 15.16 14.54 -9.23
CA GLN A 238 15.05 14.26 -10.66
C GLN A 238 13.60 14.10 -11.13
N LEU A 239 12.63 14.06 -10.20
CA LEU A 239 11.21 14.01 -10.53
C LEU A 239 10.67 15.38 -10.94
N ARG A 240 9.44 15.40 -11.47
CA ARG A 240 8.77 16.64 -11.84
C ARG A 240 8.56 17.53 -10.61
N GLY A 241 8.66 18.85 -10.78
CA GLY A 241 8.43 19.82 -9.69
C GLY A 241 7.03 19.74 -9.06
N SER A 242 6.03 19.17 -9.76
CA SER A 242 4.71 18.88 -9.19
C SER A 242 4.77 17.90 -8.02
N PHE A 243 5.67 16.91 -8.08
CA PHE A 243 5.86 15.91 -7.03
C PHE A 243 6.38 16.59 -5.76
N LEU A 244 7.47 17.35 -5.88
CA LEU A 244 8.12 18.06 -4.77
C LEU A 244 7.22 19.11 -4.09
N ARG A 245 6.14 19.55 -4.74
CA ARG A 245 5.18 20.49 -4.16
C ARG A 245 4.23 19.85 -3.15
N ARG A 246 3.96 18.55 -3.27
CA ARG A 246 2.93 17.84 -2.48
C ARG A 246 3.44 16.60 -1.77
N ALA A 247 4.36 15.86 -2.39
CA ALA A 247 5.04 14.73 -1.77
C ALA A 247 6.41 15.16 -1.25
N ASN A 248 6.83 14.53 -0.16
CA ASN A 248 8.15 14.68 0.42
C ASN A 248 8.59 13.34 1.04
N ARG A 249 9.75 13.33 1.70
CA ARG A 249 10.27 12.15 2.39
C ARG A 249 9.38 11.64 3.54
N GLU A 250 8.50 12.47 4.09
CA GLU A 250 7.58 12.05 5.15
C GLU A 250 6.40 11.26 4.57
N SER A 251 5.96 11.60 3.35
CA SER A 251 4.83 10.95 2.69
C SER A 251 5.21 9.82 1.74
N SER A 252 6.48 9.73 1.33
CA SER A 252 6.91 8.84 0.26
C SER A 252 8.31 8.27 0.48
N PHE A 253 8.56 7.11 -0.11
CA PHE A 253 9.87 6.47 -0.16
C PHE A 253 10.06 5.74 -1.49
N CYS A 254 11.31 5.44 -1.81
CA CYS A 254 11.71 4.73 -3.00
C CYS A 254 12.22 3.35 -2.65
N VAL A 255 11.97 2.42 -3.56
CA VAL A 255 12.46 1.05 -3.49
C VAL A 255 13.30 0.78 -4.73
N GLY A 256 14.52 0.31 -4.51
CA GLY A 256 15.48 -0.07 -5.53
C GLY A 256 15.29 -1.51 -5.99
N GLN A 257 15.56 -1.76 -7.27
CA GLN A 257 15.60 -3.10 -7.85
C GLN A 257 16.85 -3.84 -7.35
N THR A 258 16.70 -5.15 -7.17
CA THR A 258 17.76 -6.11 -6.82
C THR A 258 18.14 -7.02 -7.99
N GLY A 259 17.39 -6.95 -9.09
CA GLY A 259 17.64 -7.66 -10.33
C GLY A 259 16.60 -8.76 -10.59
N GLY A 260 16.09 -8.80 -11.82
CA GLY A 260 15.14 -9.82 -12.28
C GLY A 260 13.67 -9.52 -11.96
N GLU A 261 13.38 -8.38 -11.31
CA GLU A 261 12.00 -7.93 -11.09
C GLU A 261 11.35 -7.55 -12.41
N SER A 262 10.08 -7.90 -12.53
CA SER A 262 9.23 -7.41 -13.62
C SER A 262 8.47 -6.18 -13.15
N ARG A 263 8.18 -5.27 -14.08
CA ARG A 263 7.35 -4.09 -13.82
C ARG A 263 6.09 -4.22 -14.65
N HIS A 264 4.94 -4.04 -14.03
CA HIS A 264 3.65 -4.04 -14.71
C HIS A 264 2.88 -2.79 -14.33
N ASP A 265 2.15 -2.21 -15.27
CA ASP A 265 1.18 -1.15 -14.95
C ASP A 265 0.11 -1.64 -13.95
N THR A 266 -0.14 -2.95 -13.93
CA THR A 266 -1.07 -3.62 -13.00
C THR A 266 -0.56 -3.68 -11.57
N ASP A 267 0.74 -3.43 -11.33
CA ASP A 267 1.32 -3.44 -9.99
C ASP A 267 0.92 -2.20 -9.17
N ILE A 268 0.49 -1.11 -9.84
CA ILE A 268 0.12 0.16 -9.18
C ILE A 268 -0.96 -0.11 -8.11
N GLY A 269 -0.81 0.50 -6.93
CA GLY A 269 -1.66 0.24 -5.78
C GLY A 269 -1.24 -0.99 -4.96
N GLY A 270 -0.26 -1.76 -5.42
CA GLY A 270 0.23 -2.97 -4.74
C GLY A 270 0.94 -2.69 -3.42
N PRO A 271 0.85 -3.62 -2.45
CA PRO A 271 1.49 -3.45 -1.15
C PRO A 271 2.99 -3.66 -1.22
N PHE A 272 3.73 -2.79 -0.55
CA PHE A 272 5.08 -3.04 -0.09
C PHE A 272 5.07 -3.38 1.39
N MET A 273 5.74 -4.47 1.75
CA MET A 273 5.59 -5.07 3.08
C MET A 273 6.92 -5.37 3.74
N MET A 274 6.95 -5.23 5.07
CA MET A 274 8.08 -5.61 5.91
C MET A 274 7.63 -6.63 6.97
N GLU A 275 8.41 -7.70 7.16
CA GLU A 275 8.20 -8.63 8.27
C GLU A 275 8.77 -8.03 9.56
N ARG A 276 7.93 -7.86 10.58
CA ARG A 276 8.31 -7.25 11.87
C ARG A 276 7.65 -7.94 13.04
N ALA A 277 8.29 -7.82 14.20
CA ALA A 277 7.70 -8.16 15.49
C ALA A 277 7.56 -6.86 16.31
N VAL A 278 6.43 -6.68 16.98
CA VAL A 278 6.18 -5.56 17.88
C VAL A 278 6.02 -6.11 19.29
N GLY A 279 6.83 -5.63 20.23
CA GLY A 279 6.86 -6.16 21.60
C GLY A 279 7.21 -7.66 21.62
N SER A 280 6.38 -8.47 22.29
CA SER A 280 6.53 -9.93 22.38
C SER A 280 5.67 -10.71 21.38
N ASP A 281 5.07 -10.03 20.41
CA ASP A 281 4.24 -10.68 19.39
C ASP A 281 5.10 -11.46 18.38
N ARG A 282 4.49 -12.44 17.70
CA ARG A 282 5.12 -13.14 16.58
C ARG A 282 5.45 -12.17 15.45
N ALA A 283 6.39 -12.55 14.60
CA ALA A 283 6.63 -11.84 13.36
C ALA A 283 5.36 -11.85 12.48
N ARG A 284 5.01 -10.68 11.94
CA ARG A 284 3.88 -10.43 11.04
C ARG A 284 4.33 -9.55 9.88
N MET A 285 3.59 -9.61 8.79
CA MET A 285 3.75 -8.70 7.66
C MET A 285 3.01 -7.38 7.91
N TYR A 286 3.74 -6.28 7.82
CA TYR A 286 3.20 -4.92 7.93
C TYR A 286 3.17 -4.24 6.57
N LEU A 287 2.05 -3.58 6.27
CA LEU A 287 1.89 -2.72 5.11
C LEU A 287 2.62 -1.41 5.33
N VAL A 288 3.76 -1.24 4.65
CA VAL A 288 4.62 -0.06 4.79
C VAL A 288 4.37 0.94 3.67
N GLY A 289 4.06 0.45 2.46
CA GLY A 289 3.82 1.32 1.32
C GLY A 289 2.76 0.81 0.36
N ILE A 290 2.19 1.75 -0.40
CA ILE A 290 1.35 1.47 -1.58
C ILE A 290 2.10 1.97 -2.81
N LEU A 291 2.25 1.12 -3.83
CA LEU A 291 2.97 1.47 -5.05
C LEU A 291 2.26 2.61 -5.76
N SER A 292 2.94 3.74 -5.93
CA SER A 292 2.41 4.93 -6.60
C SER A 292 2.73 4.89 -8.10
N PHE A 293 4.01 4.85 -8.45
CA PHE A 293 4.50 4.78 -9.84
C PHE A 293 5.96 4.32 -9.89
N SER A 294 6.39 3.83 -11.04
CA SER A 294 7.81 3.56 -11.35
C SER A 294 8.47 4.76 -12.01
N THR A 295 9.73 5.06 -11.68
CA THR A 295 10.41 6.25 -12.21
C THR A 295 11.06 5.98 -13.58
N ASP A 296 10.31 6.03 -14.68
CA ASP A 296 10.88 5.77 -16.03
C ASP A 296 11.98 6.76 -16.48
N ARG A 297 12.26 7.79 -15.67
CA ARG A 297 13.25 8.85 -15.95
C ARG A 297 14.49 8.77 -15.07
N VAL A 298 14.47 7.95 -14.03
CA VAL A 298 15.56 7.88 -13.04
C VAL A 298 16.10 6.46 -13.03
N ASN A 299 17.42 6.35 -13.17
CA ASN A 299 18.13 5.08 -13.07
C ASN A 299 19.31 5.28 -12.11
N LEU A 300 19.33 4.51 -11.03
CA LEU A 300 20.39 4.51 -10.04
C LEU A 300 21.38 3.39 -10.36
N PRO A 301 22.70 3.66 -10.41
CA PRO A 301 23.70 2.68 -10.86
C PRO A 301 23.67 1.32 -10.15
N GLN A 302 23.28 1.29 -8.87
CA GLN A 302 23.24 0.07 -8.05
C GLN A 302 21.84 -0.52 -7.88
N HIS A 303 20.80 0.27 -8.17
CA HIS A 303 19.41 -0.04 -7.79
C HIS A 303 18.44 -0.01 -8.96
N GLY A 304 18.94 0.11 -10.19
CA GLY A 304 18.13 0.15 -11.40
C GLY A 304 17.14 1.29 -11.41
N VAL A 305 15.94 1.04 -11.92
CA VAL A 305 14.84 2.01 -11.96
C VAL A 305 14.02 1.92 -10.66
N PRO A 306 14.03 2.95 -9.80
CA PRO A 306 13.28 2.89 -8.55
C PRO A 306 11.76 2.93 -8.74
N ASP A 307 11.07 2.31 -7.79
CA ASP A 307 9.63 2.47 -7.59
C ASP A 307 9.37 3.46 -6.46
N VAL A 308 8.40 4.35 -6.63
CA VAL A 308 7.96 5.30 -5.61
C VAL A 308 6.71 4.77 -4.92
N TYR A 309 6.77 4.65 -3.60
CA TYR A 309 5.68 4.24 -2.73
C TYR A 309 5.22 5.42 -1.87
N VAL A 310 3.93 5.48 -1.59
CA VAL A 310 3.40 6.34 -0.51
C VAL A 310 3.52 5.60 0.83
N LYS A 311 4.01 6.29 1.88
CA LYS A 311 4.19 5.71 3.22
C LYS A 311 2.84 5.55 3.91
N VAL A 312 2.38 4.33 4.15
CA VAL A 312 1.06 4.11 4.78
C VAL A 312 0.99 4.74 6.17
N LYS A 313 2.05 4.65 6.97
CA LYS A 313 2.13 5.31 8.27
C LYS A 313 1.96 6.84 8.21
N PHE A 314 2.26 7.51 7.11
CA PHE A 314 2.01 8.95 7.00
C PHE A 314 0.51 9.27 6.93
N PHE A 315 -0.28 8.37 6.33
CA PHE A 315 -1.71 8.55 6.10
C PHE A 315 -2.59 7.92 7.18
N TRP A 316 -2.02 7.38 8.27
CA TRP A 316 -2.78 6.69 9.32
C TRP A 316 -3.97 7.50 9.84
N PRO A 317 -3.90 8.84 10.10
CA PRO A 317 -5.04 9.55 10.65
C PRO A 317 -6.22 9.54 9.68
N TRP A 318 -5.94 9.84 8.40
CA TRP A 318 -6.93 9.83 7.34
C TRP A 318 -7.50 8.42 7.12
N ILE A 319 -6.65 7.39 7.09
CA ILE A 319 -7.11 6.00 6.91
C ILE A 319 -8.14 5.66 7.99
N LEU A 320 -7.81 5.91 9.26
CA LEU A 320 -8.70 5.55 10.36
C LEU A 320 -9.94 6.45 10.44
N ASP A 321 -9.85 7.72 10.06
CA ASP A 321 -11.00 8.63 9.97
C ASP A 321 -12.01 8.20 8.89
N GLN A 322 -11.55 7.58 7.80
CA GLN A 322 -12.40 7.13 6.70
C GLN A 322 -13.02 5.74 6.91
N ILE A 323 -12.52 4.95 7.86
CA ILE A 323 -13.11 3.66 8.22
C ILE A 323 -14.39 3.93 9.00
N ASP A 324 -15.52 3.47 8.45
CA ASP A 324 -16.83 3.57 9.09
C ASP A 324 -17.34 2.17 9.46
N PRO A 325 -17.44 1.82 10.75
CA PRO A 325 -18.00 0.54 11.19
C PRO A 325 -19.50 0.42 10.98
N ASP A 326 -20.21 1.55 10.90
CA ASP A 326 -21.67 1.62 10.87
C ASP A 326 -22.22 1.76 9.44
N LEU A 327 -21.36 1.68 8.42
CA LEU A 327 -21.78 1.73 7.02
C LEU A 327 -22.63 0.48 6.70
N LEU A 328 -23.95 0.59 6.86
CA LEU A 328 -24.89 -0.47 6.55
C LEU A 328 -25.04 -0.61 5.04
N PRO A 329 -25.31 -1.82 4.52
CA PRO A 329 -25.62 -2.01 3.09
C PRO A 329 -26.75 -1.11 2.58
N THR A 330 -27.67 -0.69 3.46
CA THR A 330 -28.80 0.20 3.15
C THR A 330 -28.44 1.68 3.07
N ASP A 331 -27.32 2.08 3.66
CA ASP A 331 -26.85 3.48 3.64
C ASP A 331 -25.99 3.77 2.40
N LEU A 332 -25.73 2.73 1.60
CA LEU A 332 -25.12 2.85 0.29
C LEU A 332 -26.17 3.35 -0.71
N PRO A 333 -25.90 4.45 -1.44
CA PRO A 333 -26.91 5.16 -2.23
C PRO A 333 -27.59 4.35 -3.36
N HIS A 334 -27.19 3.10 -3.59
CA HIS A 334 -27.55 2.33 -4.79
C HIS A 334 -27.86 0.83 -4.54
N THR A 335 -28.24 0.43 -3.33
CA THR A 335 -28.68 -0.96 -3.04
C THR A 335 -30.16 -1.26 -3.30
N SER A 336 -30.90 -0.35 -3.97
CA SER A 336 -32.30 -0.55 -4.39
C SER A 336 -32.45 -1.33 -5.70
#